data_AF-A0A522SVU3-F1
#
_entry.id   AF-A0A522SVU3-F1
#
_cell.length_a   1.000
_cell.length_b   1.000
_cell.length_c   1.000
_cell.angle_alpha   90.00
_cell.angle_beta   90.00
_cell.angle_gamma   90.00
#
_symmetry.space_group_name_H-M   'P 1'
#
loop_
_entity.id
_entity.type
_entity.pdbx_description
1 polymer ?
#
loop_
_entity_poly.entity_id
_entity_poly.type
_entity_poly.pdbx_seq_one_letter_code
_entity_poly.pdbx_strand_id
1 'polypeptide(L)'
;MSASDTLRFALNDRINDAPIGLSRVPLRLLGQFQGEVEEFLKGSTKEIDTDQAFVSVEEGSLAIVASGLLAATGLWTDVGHLQNPSALGLLDHKRAAVVERWQVSARKNPHRSYTLTDTGNTLSVRVDASSDFQNQVEAMWVPVEKFLQGTVVDMGGTTKPNIHLKLDDGKTVMIAATQQLIAGEETNRLYRQALLRVSADESLKTGELRNLTLLAFDASQPQWDEAAFDKLVQKGTKAWAVVPENWLEALRGHHE
;
A
#
# COMPACT_ATOMS: atom_id res chain seq x y z
N MET A 1 -9.27 -5.87 -28.51
CA MET A 1 -8.44 -4.66 -28.35
C MET A 1 -7.03 -5.06 -28.74
N SER A 2 -6.37 -4.34 -29.64
CA SER A 2 -4.94 -4.56 -29.91
C SER A 2 -4.18 -4.32 -28.61
N ALA A 3 -3.28 -5.22 -28.24
CA ALA A 3 -2.42 -5.01 -27.08
C ALA A 3 -1.59 -3.75 -27.32
N SER A 4 -1.78 -2.74 -26.48
CA SER A 4 -0.98 -1.52 -26.54
C SER A 4 0.40 -1.84 -25.97
N ASP A 5 1.46 -1.48 -26.70
CA ASP A 5 2.85 -1.66 -26.25
C ASP A 5 3.42 -0.38 -25.65
N THR A 6 2.71 0.74 -25.78
CA THR A 6 3.24 2.07 -25.47
C THR A 6 2.26 2.88 -24.64
N LEU A 7 2.78 3.54 -23.62
CA LEU A 7 2.04 4.42 -22.74
C LEU A 7 2.74 5.79 -22.67
N ARG A 8 2.00 6.83 -23.05
CA ARG A 8 2.46 8.23 -23.02
C ARG A 8 1.98 8.90 -21.75
N PHE A 9 2.92 9.43 -20.98
CA PHE A 9 2.69 10.29 -19.83
C PHE A 9 2.97 11.73 -20.23
N ALA A 10 2.07 12.66 -19.96
CA ALA A 10 2.27 14.07 -20.28
C ALA A 10 1.92 14.97 -19.11
N LEU A 11 2.79 15.93 -18.83
CA LEU A 11 2.62 16.99 -17.85
C LEU A 11 2.47 18.33 -18.59
N ASN A 12 1.28 18.92 -18.49
CA ASN A 12 0.99 20.28 -18.93
C ASN A 12 1.03 21.20 -17.71
N ASP A 13 1.66 22.37 -17.83
CA ASP A 13 1.68 23.39 -16.77
C ASP A 13 2.05 24.76 -17.36
N ARG A 14 1.91 25.82 -16.55
CA ARG A 14 2.38 27.18 -16.86
C ARG A 14 3.17 27.76 -15.69
N ILE A 15 4.34 28.33 -15.98
CA ILE A 15 5.20 28.97 -14.99
C ILE A 15 5.58 30.36 -15.50
N ASN A 16 5.20 31.40 -14.74
CA ASN A 16 5.32 32.80 -15.14
C ASN A 16 4.68 33.04 -16.53
N ASP A 17 3.46 32.55 -16.72
CA ASP A 17 2.66 32.64 -17.96
C ASP A 17 3.29 32.03 -19.22
N ALA A 18 4.35 31.24 -19.08
CA ALA A 18 4.88 30.43 -20.17
C ALA A 18 4.51 28.96 -19.98
N PRO A 19 4.08 28.26 -21.05
CA PRO A 19 3.89 26.82 -20.98
C PRO A 19 5.23 26.14 -20.70
N ILE A 20 5.18 25.07 -19.90
CA ILE A 20 6.33 24.17 -19.77
C ILE A 20 6.38 23.23 -20.96
N GLY A 21 7.59 22.75 -21.28
CA GLY A 21 7.85 21.77 -22.30
C GLY A 21 9.34 21.47 -22.38
N LEU A 22 9.75 20.73 -23.42
CA LEU A 22 11.14 20.37 -23.67
C LEU A 22 12.12 21.55 -23.66
N SER A 23 11.71 22.68 -24.22
CA SER A 23 12.53 23.90 -24.29
C SER A 23 12.58 24.68 -22.98
N ARG A 24 11.66 24.43 -22.05
CA ARG A 24 11.52 25.20 -20.81
C ARG A 24 10.80 24.40 -19.74
N VAL A 25 11.56 23.80 -18.83
CA VAL A 25 11.04 23.13 -17.64
C VAL A 25 11.96 23.39 -16.44
N PRO A 26 11.44 23.68 -15.23
CA PRO A 26 12.28 23.71 -14.04
C PRO A 26 12.90 22.34 -13.78
N LEU A 27 14.21 22.31 -13.50
CA LEU A 27 14.95 21.07 -13.25
C LEU A 27 14.30 20.17 -12.18
N ARG A 28 13.79 20.79 -11.10
CA ARG A 28 13.09 20.06 -10.03
C ARG A 28 11.81 19.40 -10.52
N LEU A 29 11.04 20.07 -11.37
CA LEU A 29 9.79 19.54 -11.92
C LEU A 29 10.07 18.41 -12.90
N LEU A 30 11.13 18.53 -13.72
CA LEU A 30 11.58 17.47 -14.61
C LEU A 30 11.93 16.20 -13.83
N GLY A 31 12.80 16.31 -12.81
CA GLY A 31 13.20 15.16 -11.99
C GLY A 31 12.04 14.56 -11.19
N GLN A 32 11.13 15.40 -10.67
CA GLN A 32 9.93 14.92 -10.00
C GLN A 32 9.03 14.12 -10.95
N PHE A 33 8.72 14.68 -12.13
CA PHE A 33 7.83 14.03 -13.10
C PHE A 33 8.43 12.71 -13.62
N GLN A 34 9.73 12.69 -13.89
CA GLN A 34 10.43 11.44 -14.24
C GLN A 34 10.28 10.38 -13.14
N GLY A 35 10.54 10.73 -11.88
CA GLY A 35 10.44 9.77 -10.76
C GLY A 35 9.02 9.27 -10.54
N GLU A 36 8.01 10.11 -10.76
CA GLU A 36 6.60 9.71 -10.71
C GLU A 36 6.22 8.74 -11.84
N VAL A 37 6.73 8.95 -13.06
CA VAL A 37 6.54 8.02 -14.18
C VAL A 37 7.23 6.68 -13.92
N GLU A 38 8.46 6.70 -13.40
CA GLU A 38 9.19 5.48 -13.03
C GLU A 38 8.45 4.68 -11.95
N GLU A 39 8.00 5.33 -10.88
CA GLU A 39 7.22 4.70 -9.81
C GLU A 39 5.91 4.10 -10.34
N PHE A 40 5.21 4.82 -11.22
CA PHE A 40 3.98 4.34 -11.83
C PHE A 40 4.21 3.10 -12.70
N LEU A 41 5.23 3.11 -13.57
CA LEU A 41 5.56 1.97 -14.42
C LEU A 41 5.92 0.74 -13.57
N LYS A 42 6.84 0.92 -12.62
CA LYS A 42 7.36 -0.16 -11.79
C LYS A 42 6.29 -0.85 -10.94
N GLY A 43 5.35 -0.08 -10.38
CA GLY A 43 4.37 -0.57 -9.42
C GLY A 43 5.02 -1.31 -8.23
N SER A 44 4.25 -2.10 -7.50
CA SER A 44 4.79 -2.95 -6.42
C SER A 44 5.26 -4.33 -6.90
N THR A 45 4.72 -4.82 -8.02
CA THR A 45 4.94 -6.18 -8.54
C THR A 45 6.25 -6.35 -9.32
N LYS A 46 6.99 -5.28 -9.63
CA LYS A 46 8.21 -5.28 -10.46
C LYS A 46 8.03 -5.97 -11.82
N GLU A 47 6.81 -5.96 -12.36
CA GLU A 47 6.47 -6.53 -13.68
C GLU A 47 7.23 -5.81 -14.81
N ILE A 48 7.58 -4.55 -14.59
CA ILE A 48 8.38 -3.73 -15.50
C ILE A 48 9.74 -3.46 -14.86
N ASP A 49 10.79 -3.85 -15.57
CA ASP A 49 12.15 -3.41 -15.28
C ASP A 49 12.39 -2.06 -15.96
N THR A 50 12.37 -0.99 -15.16
CA THR A 50 12.55 0.37 -15.66
C THR A 50 13.97 0.64 -16.15
N ASP A 51 14.96 -0.19 -15.78
CA ASP A 51 16.32 -0.10 -16.31
C ASP A 51 16.40 -0.57 -17.78
N GLN A 52 15.41 -1.34 -18.24
CA GLN A 52 15.30 -1.87 -19.60
C GLN A 52 14.18 -1.22 -20.41
N ALA A 53 13.39 -0.33 -19.81
CA ALA A 53 12.29 0.36 -20.47
C ALA A 53 12.83 1.47 -21.40
N PHE A 54 12.38 1.46 -22.65
CA PHE A 54 12.72 2.54 -23.59
C PHE A 54 11.79 3.72 -23.37
N VAL A 55 12.36 4.91 -23.21
CA VAL A 55 11.61 6.16 -23.10
C VAL A 55 12.03 7.18 -24.15
N SER A 56 11.06 7.91 -24.71
CA SER A 56 11.29 9.11 -25.51
C SER A 56 10.65 10.33 -24.84
N VAL A 57 11.18 11.52 -25.15
CA VAL A 57 10.60 12.81 -24.72
C VAL A 57 10.08 13.54 -25.95
N GLU A 58 8.79 13.91 -25.95
CA GLU A 58 8.11 14.48 -27.12
C GLU A 58 7.76 15.97 -26.96
N GLU A 59 7.59 16.68 -28.08
CA GLU A 59 7.16 18.09 -28.11
C GLU A 59 5.70 18.28 -27.67
N GLY A 60 5.40 19.48 -27.16
CA GLY A 60 4.12 19.84 -26.54
C GLY A 60 4.26 20.03 -25.03
N SER A 61 3.45 19.31 -24.25
CA SER A 61 3.70 19.11 -22.81
C SER A 61 5.06 18.46 -22.59
N LEU A 62 5.60 18.55 -21.37
CA LEU A 62 6.67 17.61 -21.01
C LEU A 62 6.09 16.19 -21.02
N ALA A 63 6.46 15.38 -22.00
CA ALA A 63 5.92 14.04 -22.18
C ALA A 63 7.00 12.97 -22.15
N ILE A 64 6.73 11.85 -21.47
CA ILE A 64 7.57 10.66 -21.43
C ILE A 64 6.76 9.52 -22.05
N VAL A 65 7.29 8.89 -23.09
CA VAL A 65 6.62 7.77 -23.78
C VAL A 65 7.38 6.49 -23.47
N ALA A 66 6.76 5.56 -22.74
CA ALA A 66 7.34 4.26 -22.42
C ALA A 66 6.86 3.19 -23.39
N SER A 67 7.77 2.38 -23.95
CA SER A 67 7.47 1.25 -24.85
C SER A 67 7.99 -0.09 -24.33
N GLY A 68 7.63 -1.20 -24.98
CA GLY A 68 7.97 -2.55 -24.51
C GLY A 68 7.05 -3.06 -23.39
N LEU A 69 5.82 -2.54 -23.32
CA LEU A 69 4.85 -2.81 -22.25
C LEU A 69 3.89 -3.95 -22.59
N LEU A 70 4.06 -4.67 -23.70
CA LEU A 70 3.17 -5.78 -24.10
C LEU A 70 2.94 -6.83 -23.00
N ALA A 71 3.97 -7.14 -22.21
CA ALA A 71 3.89 -8.14 -21.14
C ALA A 71 3.35 -7.58 -19.81
N ALA A 72 3.16 -6.26 -19.69
CA ALA A 72 2.78 -5.59 -18.45
C ALA A 72 1.26 -5.63 -18.21
N THR A 73 0.71 -6.83 -18.12
CA THR A 73 -0.73 -7.09 -17.91
C THR A 73 -1.30 -6.34 -16.70
N GLY A 74 -0.59 -6.31 -15.57
CA GLY A 74 -1.04 -5.62 -14.36
C GLY A 74 -1.10 -4.11 -14.55
N LEU A 75 -0.10 -3.53 -15.23
CA LEU A 75 -0.12 -2.11 -15.61
C LEU A 75 -1.34 -1.79 -16.47
N TRP A 76 -1.62 -2.57 -17.51
CA TRP A 76 -2.74 -2.30 -18.42
C TRP A 76 -4.10 -2.46 -17.75
N THR A 77 -4.25 -3.42 -16.83
CA THR A 77 -5.44 -3.53 -15.99
C THR A 77 -5.63 -2.28 -15.14
N ASP A 78 -4.58 -1.81 -14.47
CA ASP A 78 -4.61 -0.60 -13.63
C ASP A 78 -4.94 0.67 -14.43
N VAL A 79 -4.34 0.85 -15.61
CA VAL A 79 -4.65 1.97 -16.51
C VAL A 79 -6.09 1.91 -17.00
N GLY A 80 -6.62 0.70 -17.27
CA GLY A 80 -8.04 0.51 -17.58
C GLY A 80 -8.96 0.93 -16.43
N HIS A 81 -8.60 0.60 -15.18
CA HIS A 81 -9.36 1.02 -14.00
C HIS A 81 -9.41 2.54 -13.84
N LEU A 82 -8.33 3.26 -14.20
CA LEU A 82 -8.31 4.74 -14.15
C LEU A 82 -9.30 5.43 -15.09
N GLN A 83 -9.97 4.73 -16.00
CA GLN A 83 -11.11 5.30 -16.73
C GLN A 83 -12.32 5.55 -15.83
N ASN A 84 -12.38 4.91 -14.66
CA ASN A 84 -13.37 5.14 -13.63
C ASN A 84 -12.71 5.82 -12.40
N PRO A 85 -13.02 7.11 -12.12
CA PRO A 85 -12.44 7.82 -10.98
C PRO A 85 -12.64 7.14 -9.62
N SER A 86 -13.71 6.36 -9.44
CA SER A 86 -13.99 5.62 -8.20
C SER A 86 -13.15 4.35 -8.00
N ALA A 87 -12.39 3.94 -9.03
CA ALA A 87 -11.65 2.68 -9.03
C ALA A 87 -10.20 2.81 -8.54
N LEU A 88 -9.82 3.96 -7.95
CA LEU A 88 -8.42 4.19 -7.53
C LEU A 88 -7.91 3.11 -6.56
N GLY A 89 -8.79 2.56 -5.71
CA GLY A 89 -8.46 1.48 -4.78
C GLY A 89 -8.31 0.08 -5.37
N LEU A 90 -8.61 -0.07 -6.67
CA LEU A 90 -8.38 -1.32 -7.41
C LEU A 90 -6.96 -1.40 -7.97
N LEU A 91 -6.26 -0.27 -8.08
CA LEU A 91 -4.90 -0.21 -8.60
C LEU A 91 -3.87 -0.81 -7.63
N ASP A 92 -2.70 -1.13 -8.18
CA ASP A 92 -1.47 -1.22 -7.40
C ASP A 92 -1.26 0.03 -6.53
N HIS A 93 -0.91 -0.17 -5.26
CA HIS A 93 -0.84 0.91 -4.27
C HIS A 93 0.20 1.99 -4.63
N LYS A 94 1.29 1.66 -5.34
CA LYS A 94 2.26 2.68 -5.78
C LYS A 94 1.72 3.49 -6.95
N ARG A 95 1.01 2.85 -7.88
CA ARG A 95 0.34 3.55 -8.99
C ARG A 95 -0.76 4.47 -8.48
N ALA A 96 -1.58 3.99 -7.53
CA ALA A 96 -2.58 4.80 -6.86
C ALA A 96 -1.95 6.03 -6.18
N ALA A 97 -0.86 5.84 -5.43
CA ALA A 97 -0.15 6.93 -4.75
C ALA A 97 0.38 7.99 -5.74
N VAL A 98 0.87 7.61 -6.92
CA VAL A 98 1.28 8.56 -7.97
C VAL A 98 0.09 9.40 -8.43
N VAL A 99 -1.06 8.78 -8.72
CA VAL A 99 -2.28 9.51 -9.15
C VAL A 99 -2.78 10.45 -8.06
N GLU A 100 -2.76 10.03 -6.79
CA GLU A 100 -3.10 10.91 -5.65
C GLU A 100 -2.19 12.14 -5.59
N ARG A 101 -0.87 11.96 -5.77
CA ARG A 101 0.08 13.07 -5.80
C ARG A 101 -0.17 14.01 -6.98
N TRP A 102 -0.51 13.47 -8.16
CA TRP A 102 -0.93 14.28 -9.30
C TRP A 102 -2.18 15.10 -9.03
N GLN A 103 -3.21 14.52 -8.40
CA GLN A 103 -4.40 15.26 -7.99
C GLN A 103 -4.07 16.40 -7.02
N VAL A 104 -3.29 16.11 -5.97
CA VAL A 104 -2.85 17.12 -5.00
C VAL A 104 -2.07 18.23 -5.69
N SER A 105 -1.20 17.88 -6.63
CA SER A 105 -0.40 18.85 -7.37
C SER A 105 -1.23 19.70 -8.33
N ALA A 106 -2.21 19.12 -9.01
CA ALA A 106 -3.09 19.84 -9.94
C ALA A 106 -4.06 20.78 -9.20
N ARG A 107 -4.57 20.36 -8.03
CA ARG A 107 -5.40 21.21 -7.17
C ARG A 107 -4.65 22.46 -6.66
N LYS A 108 -3.33 22.36 -6.47
CA LYS A 108 -2.48 23.50 -6.06
C LYS A 108 -2.13 24.45 -7.22
N ASN A 109 -2.14 23.97 -8.46
CA ASN A 109 -1.73 24.71 -9.64
C ASN A 109 -2.81 24.58 -10.73
N PRO A 110 -3.73 25.56 -10.90
CA PRO A 110 -4.88 25.44 -11.81
C PRO A 110 -4.54 25.17 -13.27
N HIS A 111 -3.33 25.49 -13.72
CA HIS A 111 -2.85 25.23 -15.08
C HIS A 111 -2.18 23.87 -15.25
N ARG A 112 -1.99 23.13 -14.15
CA ARG A 112 -1.30 21.84 -14.15
C ARG A 112 -2.30 20.72 -14.45
N SER A 113 -1.96 19.91 -15.44
CA SER A 113 -2.66 18.66 -15.72
C SER A 113 -1.71 17.56 -16.15
N TYR A 114 -2.07 16.33 -15.82
CA TYR A 114 -1.37 15.12 -16.20
C TYR A 114 -2.26 14.32 -17.15
N THR A 115 -1.66 13.64 -18.12
CA THR A 115 -2.39 12.80 -19.08
C THR A 115 -1.67 11.49 -19.30
N LEU A 116 -2.42 10.39 -19.31
CA LEU A 116 -1.95 9.06 -19.69
C LEU A 116 -2.71 8.65 -20.94
N THR A 117 -1.99 8.23 -21.97
CA THR A 117 -2.60 7.86 -23.25
C THR A 117 -1.87 6.70 -23.89
N ASP A 118 -2.61 5.72 -24.39
CA ASP A 118 -2.04 4.61 -25.16
C ASP A 118 -1.91 4.95 -26.66
N THR A 119 -1.15 4.18 -27.43
CA THR A 119 -0.88 4.45 -28.86
C THR A 119 -2.16 4.58 -29.72
N GLY A 120 -3.24 3.89 -29.32
CA GLY A 120 -4.53 3.94 -30.01
C GLY A 120 -5.50 5.03 -29.52
N ASN A 121 -5.13 5.78 -28.48
CA ASN A 121 -6.01 6.70 -27.76
C ASN A 121 -7.33 6.04 -27.31
N THR A 122 -7.28 4.72 -27.07
CA THR A 122 -8.39 3.92 -26.53
C THR A 122 -8.49 4.08 -25.02
N LEU A 123 -7.34 4.31 -24.38
CA LEU A 123 -7.18 4.65 -22.98
C LEU A 123 -6.69 6.10 -22.93
N SER A 124 -7.49 6.98 -22.34
CA SER A 124 -7.13 8.38 -22.11
C SER A 124 -7.59 8.77 -20.71
N VAL A 125 -6.62 9.04 -19.85
CA VAL A 125 -6.86 9.43 -18.45
C VAL A 125 -6.27 10.81 -18.26
N ARG A 126 -7.05 11.73 -17.69
CA ARG A 126 -6.62 13.09 -17.37
C ARG A 126 -6.77 13.36 -15.88
N VAL A 127 -5.71 13.88 -15.28
CA VAL A 127 -5.69 14.35 -13.89
C VAL A 127 -5.46 15.85 -13.88
N ASP A 128 -6.47 16.62 -13.46
CA ASP A 128 -6.38 18.06 -13.31
C ASP A 128 -7.07 18.55 -12.02
N ALA A 129 -7.21 19.86 -11.85
CA ALA A 129 -7.78 20.45 -10.64
C ALA A 129 -9.24 20.03 -10.36
N SER A 130 -9.97 19.54 -11.38
CA SER A 130 -11.34 19.05 -11.25
C SER A 130 -11.43 17.54 -11.02
N SER A 131 -10.31 16.82 -11.13
CA SER A 131 -10.29 15.37 -10.94
C SER A 131 -10.58 14.99 -9.49
N ASP A 132 -11.34 13.90 -9.36
CA ASP A 132 -11.67 13.29 -8.08
C ASP A 132 -11.58 11.76 -8.18
N PHE A 133 -10.36 11.29 -8.44
CA PHE A 133 -10.01 9.90 -8.24
C PHE A 133 -10.11 9.58 -6.77
N GLN A 134 -11.11 8.78 -6.44
CA GLN A 134 -11.44 8.39 -5.10
C GLN A 134 -10.97 6.97 -4.86
N ASN A 135 -10.32 6.79 -3.74
CA ASN A 135 -10.15 5.47 -3.18
C ASN A 135 -11.48 5.06 -2.50
N GLN A 136 -12.52 4.73 -3.28
CA GLN A 136 -13.77 4.22 -2.70
C GLN A 136 -13.61 2.83 -2.07
N VAL A 137 -12.52 2.14 -2.44
CA VAL A 137 -11.96 1.03 -1.67
C VAL A 137 -10.87 1.59 -0.75
N GLU A 138 -11.17 2.62 0.05
CA GLU A 138 -10.40 2.83 1.27
C GLU A 138 -10.35 1.44 1.91
N ALA A 139 -9.16 0.83 1.89
CA ALA A 139 -8.96 -0.45 2.54
C ALA A 139 -9.56 -0.24 3.92
N MET A 140 -10.65 -0.94 4.24
CA MET A 140 -11.31 -0.73 5.52
C MET A 140 -10.25 -1.02 6.57
N TRP A 141 -9.67 0.04 7.11
CA TRP A 141 -8.63 -0.01 8.11
C TRP A 141 -9.38 -0.15 9.41
N VAL A 142 -9.40 -1.36 9.94
CA VAL A 142 -10.11 -1.65 11.18
C VAL A 142 -9.12 -1.60 12.33
N PRO A 143 -9.48 -0.99 13.47
CA PRO A 143 -8.64 -1.05 14.64
C PRO A 143 -8.55 -2.49 15.13
N VAL A 144 -7.33 -2.96 15.36
CA VAL A 144 -7.05 -4.32 15.84
C VAL A 144 -6.03 -4.30 16.97
N GLU A 145 -6.04 -5.37 17.75
CA GLU A 145 -4.98 -5.70 18.69
C GLU A 145 -4.27 -6.96 18.19
N LYS A 146 -2.93 -6.92 18.11
CA LYS A 146 -2.10 -8.01 17.61
C LYS A 146 -0.93 -8.28 18.54
N PHE A 147 -0.40 -9.50 18.46
CA PHE A 147 0.88 -9.86 19.06
C PHE A 147 1.94 -9.91 17.98
N LEU A 148 2.99 -9.12 18.13
CA LEU A 148 4.14 -9.10 17.23
C LEU A 148 5.34 -9.74 17.94
N GLN A 149 5.90 -10.76 17.31
CA GLN A 149 7.11 -11.42 17.78
C GLN A 149 8.31 -10.98 16.96
N GLY A 150 9.43 -10.74 17.63
CA GLY A 150 10.68 -10.41 16.95
C GLY A 150 11.78 -9.98 17.91
N THR A 151 12.90 -9.54 17.36
CA THR A 151 14.03 -9.02 18.13
C THR A 151 13.94 -7.50 18.27
N VAL A 152 13.96 -7.00 19.50
CA VAL A 152 14.02 -5.54 19.73
C VAL A 152 15.43 -5.06 19.39
N VAL A 153 15.57 -4.15 18.42
CA VAL A 153 16.88 -3.63 17.98
C VAL A 153 17.13 -2.18 18.41
N ASP A 154 16.06 -1.46 18.74
CA ASP A 154 16.10 -0.11 19.33
C ASP A 154 14.89 0.08 20.25
N MET A 155 15.05 0.86 21.31
CA MET A 155 14.01 1.18 22.28
C MET A 155 14.34 2.48 22.99
N GLY A 156 13.44 3.46 22.91
CA GLY A 156 13.56 4.72 23.64
C GLY A 156 13.14 5.93 22.81
N GLY A 157 13.49 7.12 23.29
CA GLY A 157 13.22 8.38 22.61
C GLY A 157 12.86 9.51 23.59
N THR A 158 13.44 10.69 23.38
CA THR A 158 13.21 11.85 24.27
C THR A 158 11.85 12.50 24.02
N THR A 159 11.45 12.66 22.75
CA THR A 159 10.20 13.35 22.36
C THR A 159 9.16 12.41 21.77
N LYS A 160 9.60 11.34 21.11
CA LYS A 160 8.75 10.32 20.47
C LYS A 160 9.28 8.93 20.83
N PRO A 161 8.99 8.44 22.04
CA PRO A 161 9.44 7.12 22.46
C PRO A 161 8.87 6.05 21.52
N ASN A 162 9.71 5.10 21.12
CA ASN A 162 9.33 4.03 20.21
C ASN A 162 10.17 2.78 20.45
N ILE A 163 9.80 1.71 19.76
CA ILE A 163 10.51 0.44 19.71
C ILE A 163 10.69 0.04 18.26
N HIS A 164 11.91 -0.32 17.88
CA HIS A 164 12.16 -0.95 16.59
C HIS A 164 12.21 -2.47 16.81
N LEU A 165 11.22 -3.18 16.25
CA LEU A 165 11.13 -4.63 16.32
C LEU A 165 11.51 -5.20 14.96
N LYS A 166 12.57 -6.01 14.92
CA LYS A 166 12.93 -6.79 13.74
C LYS A 166 12.16 -8.11 13.76
N LEU A 167 11.25 -8.28 12.81
CA LEU A 167 10.45 -9.47 12.61
C LEU A 167 11.27 -10.60 11.97
N ASP A 168 10.75 -11.82 12.02
CA ASP A 168 11.42 -13.01 11.50
C ASP A 168 11.59 -12.99 9.96
N ASP A 169 10.74 -12.24 9.25
CA ASP A 169 10.86 -11.99 7.80
C ASP A 169 11.97 -10.98 7.44
N GLY A 170 12.69 -10.47 8.45
CA GLY A 170 13.77 -9.50 8.31
C GLY A 170 13.32 -8.04 8.26
N LYS A 171 12.02 -7.75 8.19
CA LYS A 171 11.51 -6.37 8.23
C LYS A 171 11.66 -5.80 9.63
N THR A 172 11.89 -4.50 9.71
CA THR A 172 11.89 -3.78 10.99
C THR A 172 10.69 -2.85 11.02
N VAL A 173 9.85 -3.00 12.05
CA VAL A 173 8.69 -2.14 12.29
C VAL A 173 8.97 -1.20 13.45
N MET A 174 8.54 0.05 13.31
CA MET A 174 8.60 1.04 14.38
C MET A 174 7.25 1.09 15.08
N ILE A 175 7.26 0.90 16.40
CA ILE A 175 6.07 0.86 17.25
C ILE A 175 6.14 2.05 18.19
N ALA A 176 5.14 2.92 18.16
CA ALA A 176 5.06 4.04 19.08
C ALA A 176 4.87 3.53 20.52
N ALA A 177 5.54 4.14 21.49
CA ALA A 177 5.43 3.76 22.89
C ALA A 177 5.42 5.01 23.78
N THR A 178 5.09 4.84 25.05
CA THR A 178 5.21 5.91 26.05
C THR A 178 6.47 5.70 26.89
N GLN A 179 7.03 6.79 27.42
CA GLN A 179 8.19 6.70 28.32
C GLN A 179 7.86 5.87 29.56
N GLN A 180 6.64 5.98 30.07
CA GLN A 180 6.15 5.25 31.24
C GLN A 180 6.17 3.73 30.99
N LEU A 181 5.75 3.31 29.79
CA LEU A 181 5.66 1.89 29.46
C LEU A 181 7.04 1.27 29.20
N ILE A 182 7.97 2.03 28.62
CA ILE A 182 9.37 1.64 28.49
C ILE A 182 10.06 1.61 29.86
N ALA A 183 9.88 2.65 30.68
CA ALA A 183 10.54 2.75 31.99
C ALA A 183 10.02 1.72 33.00
N GLY A 184 8.77 1.27 32.85
CA GLY A 184 8.16 0.22 33.67
C GLY A 184 8.59 -1.20 33.29
N GLU A 185 9.36 -1.39 32.22
CA GLU A 185 9.91 -2.70 31.87
C GLU A 185 11.14 -2.98 32.74
N GLU A 186 11.05 -4.01 33.58
CA GLU A 186 12.10 -4.38 34.54
C GLU A 186 13.22 -5.20 33.90
N THR A 187 12.97 -5.80 32.73
CA THR A 187 13.93 -6.66 32.04
C THR A 187 14.50 -6.00 30.79
N ASN A 188 15.82 -6.09 30.60
CA ASN A 188 16.43 -5.60 29.37
C ASN A 188 15.97 -6.44 28.17
N ARG A 189 15.18 -5.85 27.28
CA ARG A 189 14.67 -6.43 26.03
C ARG A 189 15.53 -6.11 24.81
N LEU A 190 16.45 -5.15 24.92
CA LEU A 190 17.26 -4.70 23.79
C LEU A 190 18.16 -5.85 23.30
N TYR A 191 18.13 -6.07 21.99
CA TYR A 191 18.76 -7.18 21.28
C TYR A 191 18.29 -8.57 21.71
N ARG A 192 17.06 -8.68 22.21
CA ARG A 192 16.43 -9.94 22.60
C ARG A 192 15.09 -10.15 21.91
N GLN A 193 14.71 -11.41 21.81
CA GLN A 193 13.38 -11.80 21.36
C GLN A 193 12.32 -11.32 22.36
N ALA A 194 11.24 -10.72 21.85
CA ALA A 194 10.13 -10.21 22.62
C ALA A 194 8.82 -10.47 21.89
N LEU A 195 7.76 -10.68 22.68
CA LEU A 195 6.38 -10.66 22.21
C LEU A 195 5.76 -9.34 22.66
N LEU A 196 5.36 -8.52 21.69
CA LEU A 196 4.78 -7.20 21.93
C LEU A 196 3.29 -7.24 21.62
N ARG A 197 2.47 -6.81 22.58
CA ARG A 197 1.04 -6.59 22.34
C ARG A 197 0.85 -5.16 21.85
N VAL A 198 0.29 -5.00 20.66
CA VAL A 198 0.17 -3.70 19.99
C VAL A 198 -1.26 -3.45 19.53
N SER A 199 -1.68 -2.19 19.56
CA SER A 199 -2.81 -1.72 18.77
C SER A 199 -2.32 -1.22 17.42
N ALA A 200 -3.07 -1.48 16.37
CA ALA A 200 -2.79 -1.02 15.02
C ALA A 200 -4.10 -0.85 14.24
N ASP A 201 -4.01 -0.27 13.04
CA ASP A 201 -5.06 -0.47 12.03
C ASP A 201 -4.61 -1.58 11.08
N GLU A 202 -5.50 -2.53 10.78
CA GLU A 202 -5.29 -3.60 9.80
C GLU A 202 -6.11 -3.35 8.54
N SER A 203 -5.48 -3.47 7.39
CA SER A 203 -6.16 -3.45 6.09
C SER A 203 -6.93 -4.76 5.90
N LEU A 204 -8.27 -4.70 5.78
CA LEU A 204 -9.08 -5.90 5.50
C LEU A 204 -8.73 -6.59 4.17
N LYS A 205 -8.09 -5.89 3.23
CA LYS A 205 -7.71 -6.43 1.91
C LYS A 205 -6.35 -7.10 1.93
N THR A 206 -5.36 -6.50 2.59
CA THR A 206 -3.95 -6.91 2.51
C THR A 206 -3.42 -7.54 3.79
N GLY A 207 -4.10 -7.36 4.93
CA GLY A 207 -3.59 -7.74 6.25
C GLY A 207 -2.42 -6.87 6.74
N GLU A 208 -2.06 -5.81 6.01
CA GLU A 208 -1.00 -4.89 6.43
C GLU A 208 -1.41 -4.10 7.68
N LEU A 209 -0.42 -3.79 8.53
CA LEU A 209 -0.61 -3.05 9.77
C LEU A 209 -0.02 -1.63 9.66
N ARG A 210 -0.71 -0.64 10.22
CA ARG A 210 -0.22 0.73 10.39
C ARG A 210 -0.57 1.29 11.77
N ASN A 211 -0.02 2.46 12.10
CA ASN A 211 -0.31 3.17 13.36
C ASN A 211 -0.02 2.32 14.62
N LEU A 212 1.05 1.52 14.57
CA LEU A 212 1.41 0.61 15.65
C LEU A 212 1.72 1.37 16.94
N THR A 213 1.02 1.02 18.00
CA THR A 213 1.23 1.55 19.35
C THR A 213 1.37 0.40 20.34
N LEU A 214 2.41 0.45 21.16
CA LEU A 214 2.67 -0.57 22.17
C LEU A 214 1.64 -0.47 23.29
N LEU A 215 0.98 -1.59 23.57
CA LEU A 215 0.07 -1.74 24.71
C LEU A 215 0.76 -2.43 25.89
N ALA A 216 1.61 -3.42 25.64
CA ALA A 216 2.35 -4.14 26.67
C ALA A 216 3.52 -4.93 26.09
N PHE A 217 4.56 -5.13 26.90
CA PHE A 217 5.48 -6.25 26.73
C PHE A 217 4.81 -7.49 27.30
N ASP A 218 4.60 -8.52 26.47
CA ASP A 218 4.04 -9.77 26.97
C ASP A 218 5.15 -10.63 27.58
N ALA A 219 4.87 -11.21 28.73
CA ALA A 219 5.75 -12.15 29.42
C ALA A 219 5.51 -13.59 28.97
N SER A 220 4.35 -13.87 28.37
CA SER A 220 4.00 -15.19 27.88
C SER A 220 4.66 -15.43 26.52
N GLN A 221 5.69 -16.26 26.49
CA GLN A 221 5.94 -17.06 25.30
C GLN A 221 4.95 -18.23 25.37
N PRO A 222 3.91 -18.31 24.52
CA PRO A 222 3.03 -19.46 24.54
C PRO A 222 3.87 -20.70 24.19
N GLN A 223 4.16 -21.51 25.20
CA GLN A 223 4.70 -22.85 24.99
C GLN A 223 3.53 -23.75 24.62
N TRP A 224 3.63 -24.42 23.48
CA TRP A 224 2.66 -25.41 23.06
C TRP A 224 2.61 -26.55 24.09
N ASP A 225 1.48 -26.66 24.79
CA ASP A 225 1.18 -27.80 25.66
C ASP A 225 0.21 -28.74 24.94
N GLU A 226 0.79 -29.76 24.32
CA GLU A 226 0.06 -30.79 23.57
C GLU A 226 -0.98 -31.51 24.45
N ALA A 227 -0.66 -31.75 25.73
CA ALA A 227 -1.57 -32.43 26.64
C ALA A 227 -2.77 -31.55 27.04
N ALA A 228 -2.56 -30.24 27.18
CA ALA A 228 -3.65 -29.29 27.38
C ALA A 228 -4.53 -29.17 26.13
N PHE A 229 -3.91 -29.14 24.94
CA PHE A 229 -4.64 -29.12 23.67
C PHE A 229 -5.51 -30.37 23.50
N ASP A 230 -4.97 -31.56 23.72
CA ASP A 230 -5.71 -32.82 23.61
C ASP A 230 -6.92 -32.87 24.56
N LYS A 231 -6.77 -32.35 25.78
CA LYS A 231 -7.89 -32.23 26.73
C LYS A 231 -8.98 -31.29 26.22
N LEU A 232 -8.60 -30.16 25.62
CA LEU A 232 -9.55 -29.22 25.02
C LEU A 232 -10.26 -29.83 23.82
N VAL A 233 -9.54 -30.56 22.95
CA VAL A 233 -10.11 -31.29 21.82
C VAL A 233 -11.11 -32.32 22.32
N GLN A 234 -10.75 -33.18 23.27
CA GLN A 234 -11.67 -34.18 23.83
C GLN A 234 -12.92 -33.55 24.44
N LYS A 235 -12.78 -32.43 25.15
CA LYS A 235 -13.91 -31.71 25.73
C LYS A 235 -14.80 -31.10 24.65
N GLY A 236 -14.21 -30.51 23.62
CA GLY A 236 -14.91 -29.99 22.44
C GLY A 236 -15.68 -31.09 21.71
N THR A 237 -15.02 -32.20 21.36
CA THR A 237 -15.66 -33.36 20.71
C THR A 237 -16.85 -33.87 21.51
N LYS A 238 -16.74 -33.97 22.84
CA LYS A 238 -17.87 -34.38 23.70
C LYS A 238 -19.00 -33.35 23.72
N ALA A 239 -18.68 -32.06 23.81
CA ALA A 239 -19.68 -30.99 23.84
C ALA A 239 -20.46 -30.87 22.53
N TRP A 240 -19.81 -31.19 21.41
CA TRP A 240 -20.40 -31.11 20.07
C TRP A 240 -20.99 -32.44 19.58
N ALA A 241 -20.86 -33.53 20.33
CA ALA A 241 -21.34 -34.87 19.93
C ALA A 241 -22.85 -34.95 19.66
N VAL A 242 -23.63 -34.02 20.22
CA VAL A 242 -25.10 -33.95 20.06
C VAL A 242 -25.52 -33.06 18.89
N VAL A 243 -24.59 -32.35 18.27
CA VAL A 243 -24.86 -31.50 17.11
C VAL A 243 -24.81 -32.39 15.86
N PRO A 244 -25.90 -32.51 15.10
CA PRO A 244 -25.91 -33.34 13.90
C PRO A 244 -25.00 -32.75 12.82
N GLU A 245 -24.40 -33.61 12.00
CA GLU A 245 -23.40 -33.20 11.00
C GLU A 245 -23.96 -32.19 9.98
N ASN A 246 -25.25 -32.27 9.68
CA ASN A 246 -25.96 -31.36 8.78
C ASN A 246 -26.42 -30.05 9.43
N TRP A 247 -26.13 -29.83 10.72
CA TRP A 247 -26.59 -28.64 11.45
C TRP A 247 -26.14 -27.33 10.78
N LEU A 248 -24.91 -27.30 10.29
CA LEU A 248 -24.33 -26.12 9.65
C LEU A 248 -24.92 -25.85 8.26
N GLU A 249 -25.31 -26.91 7.55
CA GLU A 249 -25.97 -26.84 6.24
C GLU A 249 -27.42 -26.36 6.40
N ALA A 250 -28.15 -26.91 7.39
CA ALA A 250 -29.50 -26.49 7.74
C ALA A 250 -29.55 -25.03 8.21
N LEU A 251 -28.52 -24.56 8.92
CA LEU A 251 -28.41 -23.16 9.36
C LEU A 251 -28.11 -22.19 8.20
N ARG A 252 -27.40 -22.66 7.16
CA ARG A 252 -26.98 -21.85 6.01
C ARG A 252 -27.96 -21.85 4.84
N GLY A 253 -29.00 -22.69 4.86
CA GLY A 253 -29.92 -22.80 3.73
C GLY A 253 -31.28 -23.38 4.08
N HIS A 254 -32.20 -22.50 4.52
CA HIS A 254 -33.64 -22.59 4.21
C HIS A 254 -34.22 -21.18 4.09
N HIS A 255 -33.95 -20.55 2.95
CA HIS A 255 -34.86 -19.58 2.35
C HIS A 255 -35.17 -20.11 0.94
N GLU A 256 -36.21 -20.93 0.85
CA GLU A 256 -37.06 -20.98 -0.35
C GLU A 256 -38.22 -20.03 -0.13
#